data_AF-A0A371H7I1-F1
#
_entry.id   AF-A0A371H7I1-F1
#
_cell.length_a   1.000
_cell.length_b   1.000
_cell.length_c   1.000
_cell.angle_alpha   90.00
_cell.angle_beta   90.00
_cell.angle_gamma   90.00
#
_symmetry.space_group_name_H-M   'P 1'
#
loop_
_entity.id
_entity.type
_entity.pdbx_description
1 polymer ?
#
loop_
_entity_poly.entity_id
_entity_poly.type
_entity_poly.pdbx_seq_one_letter_code
_entity_poly.pdbx_strand_id
1 'polypeptide(L)'
;MGLKDLRMKLSIIPQEPTLFKGSIRANLDPLGLYSDDDIWKALEKCQLKETISRLRNLLDSSVNDEGGNWSLGQRQLFCLGRVLLKRNKILVLDEATASIDSATDAILQRIIRQEFAECTVITVAHRVPTVIDSDMVLVLSYGKLVEYDEPSKLMNVNSSFSKLVAEYWSSLRKNSSSNISSQQH
;
A
#
# COMPACT_ATOMS: atom_id res chain seq x y z
N MET A 1 -16.66 -20.87 13.11
CA MET A 1 -15.77 -19.85 12.51
C MET A 1 -14.95 -19.26 13.63
N GLY A 2 -13.70 -19.67 13.77
CA GLY A 2 -12.77 -19.10 14.74
C GLY A 2 -12.04 -17.88 14.18
N LEU A 3 -11.36 -17.13 15.05
CA LEU A 3 -10.52 -15.98 14.66
C LEU A 3 -9.47 -16.33 13.60
N LYS A 4 -8.97 -17.58 13.64
CA LYS A 4 -8.01 -18.11 12.67
C LYS A 4 -8.61 -18.21 11.26
N ASP A 5 -9.85 -18.66 11.14
CA ASP A 5 -10.55 -18.83 9.85
C ASP A 5 -10.79 -17.48 9.17
N LEU A 6 -11.12 -16.45 9.98
CA LEU A 6 -11.28 -15.09 9.48
C LEU A 6 -9.93 -14.51 8.99
N ARG A 7 -8.88 -14.63 9.80
CA ARG A 7 -7.53 -14.13 9.46
C ARG A 7 -6.93 -14.82 8.23
N MET A 8 -7.33 -16.06 7.95
CA MET A 8 -6.90 -16.73 6.71
C MET A 8 -7.53 -16.12 5.45
N LYS A 9 -8.73 -15.53 5.55
CA LYS A 9 -9.47 -14.95 4.42
C LYS A 9 -9.19 -13.46 4.19
N LEU A 10 -8.41 -12.84 5.08
CA LEU A 10 -8.08 -11.42 5.07
C LEU A 10 -6.60 -11.23 4.78
N SER A 11 -6.28 -10.25 3.94
CA SER A 11 -4.91 -9.74 3.78
C SER A 11 -4.84 -8.29 4.25
N ILE A 12 -3.74 -7.94 4.91
CA ILE A 12 -3.51 -6.59 5.43
C ILE A 12 -2.15 -6.10 4.94
N ILE A 13 -2.11 -4.87 4.46
CA ILE A 13 -0.88 -4.12 4.20
C ILE A 13 -0.83 -2.98 5.25
N PRO A 14 0.04 -3.09 6.27
CA PRO A 14 0.11 -2.09 7.33
C PRO A 14 0.88 -0.84 6.91
N GLN A 15 0.77 0.20 7.74
CA GLN A 15 1.53 1.44 7.62
C GLN A 15 3.03 1.21 7.78
N GLU A 16 3.41 0.36 8.73
CA GLU A 16 4.80 0.00 9.01
C GLU A 16 5.08 -1.43 8.53
N PRO A 17 5.78 -1.59 7.38
CA PRO A 17 6.09 -2.92 6.86
C PRO A 17 7.21 -3.58 7.66
N THR A 18 6.86 -4.64 8.40
CA THR A 18 7.84 -5.43 9.16
C THR A 18 8.44 -6.53 8.29
N LEU A 19 9.78 -6.56 8.20
CA LEU A 19 10.53 -7.72 7.72
C LEU A 19 11.26 -8.38 8.90
N PHE A 20 11.42 -9.69 8.82
CA PHE A 20 12.12 -10.48 9.82
C PHE A 20 13.51 -10.86 9.32
N LYS A 21 14.44 -11.03 10.24
CA LYS A 21 15.74 -11.61 9.92
C LYS A 21 15.58 -12.99 9.32
N GLY A 22 16.24 -13.25 8.21
CA GLY A 22 16.14 -14.52 7.50
C GLY A 22 16.41 -14.35 6.01
N SER A 23 15.84 -15.24 5.18
CA SER A 23 15.90 -15.09 3.73
C SER A 23 14.73 -14.25 3.20
N ILE A 24 14.89 -13.74 1.97
CA ILE A 24 13.79 -13.12 1.20
C ILE A 24 12.63 -14.12 1.06
N ARG A 25 12.92 -15.39 0.76
CA ARG A 25 11.96 -16.49 0.72
C ARG A 25 11.16 -16.60 2.02
N ALA A 26 11.84 -16.72 3.15
CA ALA A 26 11.17 -16.88 4.46
C ALA A 26 10.34 -15.65 4.83
N ASN A 27 10.70 -14.47 4.34
CA ASN A 27 9.90 -13.27 4.52
C ASN A 27 8.63 -13.28 3.66
N LEU A 28 8.67 -13.77 2.43
CA LEU A 28 7.50 -13.82 1.54
C LEU A 28 6.56 -14.97 1.89
N ASP A 29 7.14 -16.12 2.20
CA ASP A 29 6.43 -17.36 2.52
C ASP A 29 7.01 -18.01 3.80
N PRO A 30 6.59 -17.53 4.99
CA PRO A 30 7.07 -18.07 6.26
C PRO A 30 6.69 -19.53 6.51
N LEU A 31 5.67 -20.04 5.80
CA LEU A 31 5.14 -21.38 5.99
C LEU A 31 5.66 -22.38 4.94
N GLY A 32 6.39 -21.91 3.92
CA GLY A 32 6.91 -22.76 2.85
C GLY A 32 5.82 -23.44 2.02
N LEU A 33 4.69 -22.76 1.80
CA LEU A 33 3.54 -23.29 1.08
C LEU A 33 3.60 -23.07 -0.44
N TYR A 34 4.47 -22.17 -0.92
CA TYR A 34 4.51 -21.75 -2.31
C TYR A 34 5.80 -22.19 -3.00
N SER A 35 5.72 -22.45 -4.30
CA SER A 35 6.90 -22.79 -5.10
C SER A 35 7.75 -21.55 -5.40
N ASP A 36 9.01 -21.75 -5.78
CA ASP A 36 9.90 -20.67 -6.22
C ASP A 36 9.29 -19.88 -7.38
N ASP A 37 8.63 -20.57 -8.31
CA ASP A 37 7.98 -19.96 -9.46
C ASP A 37 6.82 -19.03 -9.03
N ASP A 38 6.02 -19.44 -8.04
CA ASP A 38 4.97 -18.61 -7.47
C ASP A 38 5.55 -17.36 -6.79
N ILE A 39 6.63 -17.54 -6.01
CA ILE A 39 7.35 -16.45 -5.34
C ILE A 39 7.90 -15.47 -6.37
N TRP A 40 8.56 -15.95 -7.42
CA TRP A 40 9.09 -15.09 -8.48
C TRP A 40 8.01 -14.36 -9.26
N LYS A 41 6.87 -15.01 -9.54
CA LYS A 41 5.70 -14.36 -10.16
C LYS A 41 5.15 -13.23 -9.28
N ALA A 42 5.06 -13.45 -7.96
CA ALA A 42 4.63 -12.41 -7.03
C ALA A 42 5.64 -11.24 -6.98
N LEU A 43 6.94 -11.54 -6.95
CA LEU A 43 8.02 -10.56 -6.97
C LEU A 43 8.08 -9.75 -8.26
N GLU A 44 7.73 -10.36 -9.40
CA GLU A 44 7.61 -9.69 -10.68
C GLU A 44 6.48 -8.67 -10.67
N LYS A 45 5.30 -9.09 -10.21
CA LYS A 45 4.12 -8.21 -10.08
C LYS A 45 4.37 -7.04 -9.15
N CYS A 46 5.11 -7.24 -8.05
CA CYS A 46 5.47 -6.17 -7.14
C CYS A 46 6.78 -5.43 -7.48
N GLN A 47 7.31 -5.61 -8.70
CA GLN A 47 8.53 -4.92 -9.20
C GLN A 47 9.80 -5.11 -8.36
N LEU A 48 9.87 -6.18 -7.57
CA LEU A 48 11.06 -6.53 -6.77
C LEU A 48 11.96 -7.55 -7.48
N LYS A 49 11.47 -8.23 -8.52
CA LYS A 49 12.22 -9.27 -9.26
C LYS A 49 13.59 -8.80 -9.70
N GLU A 50 13.70 -7.66 -10.38
CA GLU A 50 14.99 -7.14 -10.85
C GLU A 50 15.96 -6.84 -9.72
N THR A 51 15.46 -6.26 -8.61
CA THR A 51 16.29 -5.93 -7.45
C THR A 51 16.86 -7.20 -6.83
N ILE A 52 16.03 -8.25 -6.69
CA ILE A 52 16.42 -9.52 -6.07
C ILE A 52 17.30 -10.35 -7.00
N SER A 53 17.06 -10.31 -8.32
CA SER A 53 17.88 -11.00 -9.32
C SER A 53 19.32 -10.48 -9.40
N ARG A 54 19.58 -9.25 -8.93
CA ARG A 54 20.94 -8.70 -8.82
C ARG A 54 21.69 -9.22 -7.59
N LEU A 55 21.00 -9.83 -6.63
CA LEU A 55 21.62 -10.39 -5.43
C LEU A 55 22.21 -11.77 -5.74
N ARG A 56 23.41 -12.04 -5.23
CA ARG A 56 24.15 -13.28 -5.48
C ARG A 56 23.37 -14.54 -5.12
N ASN A 57 22.59 -14.49 -4.05
CA ASN A 57 21.85 -15.63 -3.51
C ASN A 57 20.36 -15.58 -3.84
N LEU A 58 19.91 -14.67 -4.72
CA LEU A 58 18.52 -14.58 -5.16
C LEU A 58 17.54 -14.61 -3.98
N LEU A 59 16.57 -15.55 -3.97
CA LEU A 59 15.57 -15.72 -2.90
C LEU A 59 16.16 -16.10 -1.53
N ASP A 60 17.38 -16.64 -1.50
CA ASP A 60 18.07 -17.04 -0.28
C ASP A 60 19.00 -15.93 0.25
N SER A 61 18.96 -14.75 -0.36
CA SER A 61 19.66 -13.56 0.14
C SER A 61 19.13 -13.13 1.50
N SER A 62 20.03 -12.64 2.36
CA SER A 62 19.72 -12.26 3.72
C SER A 62 18.93 -10.95 3.81
N VAL A 63 17.92 -10.97 4.66
CA VAL A 63 17.19 -9.81 5.18
C VAL A 63 17.70 -9.57 6.60
N ASN A 64 18.16 -8.34 6.87
CA ASN A 64 18.63 -7.96 8.20
C ASN A 64 17.47 -7.82 9.19
N ASP A 65 17.79 -7.68 10.48
CA ASP A 65 16.81 -7.36 11.50
C ASP A 65 15.97 -6.13 11.08
N GLU A 66 14.65 -6.24 11.20
CA GLU A 66 13.66 -5.24 10.76
C GLU A 66 13.76 -4.81 9.28
N GLY A 67 14.47 -5.57 8.44
CA GLY A 67 14.68 -5.23 7.04
C GLY A 67 15.64 -4.07 6.81
N GLY A 68 16.57 -3.80 7.74
CA GLY A 68 17.48 -2.65 7.70
C GLY A 68 18.25 -2.44 6.37
N ASN A 69 18.44 -3.49 5.57
CA ASN A 69 19.06 -3.43 4.24
C ASN A 69 18.10 -3.11 3.08
N TRP A 70 16.83 -2.80 3.36
CA TRP A 70 15.80 -2.46 2.37
C TRP A 70 15.21 -1.08 2.66
N SER A 71 14.93 -0.32 1.61
CA SER A 71 14.21 0.95 1.73
C SER A 71 12.77 0.71 2.20
N LEU A 72 12.16 1.72 2.82
CA LEU A 72 10.78 1.61 3.29
C LEU A 72 9.81 1.25 2.14
N GLY A 73 9.98 1.85 0.97
CA GLY A 73 9.22 1.51 -0.23
C GLY A 73 9.38 0.05 -0.66
N GLN A 74 10.61 -0.48 -0.64
CA GLN A 74 10.85 -1.89 -0.94
C GLN A 74 10.21 -2.81 0.09
N ARG A 75 10.28 -2.48 1.39
CA ARG A 75 9.58 -3.23 2.45
C ARG A 75 8.07 -3.25 2.22
N GLN A 76 7.49 -2.15 1.74
CA GLN A 76 6.08 -2.09 1.38
C GLN A 76 5.75 -3.03 0.20
N LEU A 77 6.61 -3.07 -0.81
CA LEU A 77 6.48 -4.00 -1.93
C LEU A 77 6.63 -5.47 -1.48
N PHE A 78 7.46 -5.75 -0.47
CA PHE A 78 7.52 -7.07 0.16
C PHE A 78 6.20 -7.46 0.81
N CYS A 79 5.59 -6.54 1.57
CA CYS A 79 4.25 -6.75 2.13
C CYS A 79 3.23 -7.03 1.03
N LEU A 80 3.25 -6.28 -0.07
CA LEU A 80 2.40 -6.54 -1.22
C LEU A 80 2.67 -7.93 -1.86
N GLY A 81 3.93 -8.33 -1.98
CA GLY A 81 4.33 -9.66 -2.44
C GLY A 81 3.73 -10.79 -1.59
N ARG A 82 3.75 -10.65 -0.26
CA ARG A 82 3.09 -11.60 0.68
C ARG A 82 1.59 -11.70 0.42
N VAL A 83 0.94 -10.57 0.15
CA VAL A 83 -0.50 -10.52 -0.14
C VAL A 83 -0.81 -11.17 -1.49
N LEU A 84 -0.02 -10.91 -2.52
CA LEU A 84 -0.17 -11.47 -3.87
C LEU A 84 0.00 -12.99 -3.88
N LEU A 85 0.83 -13.56 -3.00
CA LEU A 85 0.93 -15.01 -2.83
C LEU A 85 -0.34 -15.60 -2.23
N LYS A 86 -0.90 -14.97 -1.20
CA LYS A 86 -2.09 -15.46 -0.49
C LYS A 86 -3.38 -15.33 -1.30
N ARG A 87 -3.50 -14.31 -2.16
CA ARG A 87 -4.69 -14.04 -3.02
C ARG A 87 -6.03 -14.07 -2.28
N ASN A 88 -6.04 -13.51 -1.07
CA ASN A 88 -7.27 -13.37 -0.29
C ASN A 88 -8.25 -12.40 -0.96
N LYS A 89 -9.55 -12.68 -0.83
CA LYS A 89 -10.63 -11.89 -1.45
C LYS A 89 -10.90 -10.56 -0.77
N ILE A 90 -10.37 -10.35 0.43
CA ILE A 90 -10.50 -9.10 1.18
C ILE A 90 -9.09 -8.59 1.47
N LEU A 91 -8.81 -7.37 1.00
CA LEU A 91 -7.57 -6.65 1.21
C LEU A 91 -7.84 -5.39 2.03
N VAL A 92 -7.08 -5.18 3.10
CA VAL A 92 -7.11 -3.96 3.91
C VAL A 92 -5.77 -3.26 3.76
N LEU A 93 -5.80 -2.00 3.34
CA LEU A 93 -4.65 -1.11 3.34
C LEU A 93 -4.81 -0.16 4.52
N ASP A 94 -3.88 -0.20 5.45
CA ASP A 94 -3.89 0.66 6.63
C ASP A 94 -2.76 1.68 6.51
N GLU A 95 -3.07 2.88 6.00
CA GLU A 95 -2.10 3.97 5.79
C GLU A 95 -0.82 3.55 5.02
N ALA A 96 -0.94 2.52 4.19
CA ALA A 96 0.16 1.83 3.51
C ALA A 96 1.02 2.72 2.60
N THR A 97 0.61 3.96 2.36
CA THR A 97 1.24 4.90 1.43
C THR A 97 1.69 6.21 2.08
N ALA A 98 1.48 6.37 3.39
CA ALA A 98 1.72 7.63 4.10
C ALA A 98 3.20 8.01 4.13
N SER A 99 4.09 7.04 4.22
CA SER A 99 5.52 7.21 4.52
C SER A 99 6.45 6.80 3.37
N ILE A 100 5.91 6.42 2.20
CA ILE A 100 6.68 6.10 0.98
C ILE A 100 6.66 7.27 -0.02
N ASP A 101 7.66 7.32 -0.89
CA ASP A 101 7.75 8.34 -1.94
C ASP A 101 6.63 8.18 -2.98
N SER A 102 6.29 9.28 -3.68
CA SER A 102 5.18 9.32 -4.63
C SER A 102 5.33 8.35 -5.80
N ALA A 103 6.55 7.99 -6.22
CA ALA A 103 6.75 7.05 -7.30
C ALA A 103 6.44 5.61 -6.85
N THR A 104 6.90 5.24 -5.65
CA THR A 104 6.57 3.94 -5.05
C THR A 104 5.07 3.84 -4.72
N ASP A 105 4.45 4.92 -4.22
CA ASP A 105 3.00 4.99 -3.98
C ASP A 105 2.21 4.72 -5.27
N ALA A 106 2.55 5.40 -6.36
CA ALA A 106 1.91 5.19 -7.67
C ALA A 106 2.06 3.75 -8.17
N ILE A 107 3.24 3.14 -7.96
CA ILE A 107 3.48 1.74 -8.28
C ILE A 107 2.56 0.82 -7.47
N LEU A 108 2.49 1.01 -6.15
CA LEU A 108 1.68 0.20 -5.25
C LEU A 108 0.19 0.30 -5.60
N GLN A 109 -0.32 1.52 -5.80
CA GLN A 109 -1.70 1.76 -6.21
C GLN A 109 -2.04 1.08 -7.53
N ARG A 110 -1.14 1.18 -8.53
CA ARG A 110 -1.31 0.53 -9.83
C ARG A 110 -1.44 -0.99 -9.68
N ILE A 111 -0.54 -1.62 -8.92
CA ILE A 111 -0.56 -3.07 -8.71
C ILE A 111 -1.84 -3.46 -7.97
N ILE A 112 -2.26 -2.70 -6.97
CA ILE A 112 -3.47 -3.01 -6.21
C ILE A 112 -4.71 -2.98 -7.11
N ARG A 113 -4.85 -1.93 -7.94
CA ARG A 113 -5.97 -1.85 -8.91
C ARG A 113 -5.98 -3.01 -9.89
N GLN A 114 -4.82 -3.43 -10.37
CA GLN A 114 -4.71 -4.49 -11.38
C GLN A 114 -4.93 -5.89 -10.81
N GLU A 115 -4.28 -6.18 -9.69
CA GLU A 115 -4.24 -7.54 -9.12
C GLU A 115 -5.44 -7.84 -8.20
N PHE A 116 -6.12 -6.80 -7.70
CA PHE A 116 -7.25 -6.93 -6.77
C PHE A 116 -8.56 -6.37 -7.33
N ALA A 117 -8.70 -6.23 -8.64
CA ALA A 117 -9.92 -5.76 -9.30
C ALA A 117 -11.18 -6.59 -8.91
N GLU A 118 -11.00 -7.89 -8.70
CA GLU A 118 -12.07 -8.84 -8.32
C GLU A 118 -12.13 -9.12 -6.81
N CYS A 119 -11.54 -8.25 -5.99
CA CYS A 119 -11.47 -8.37 -4.54
C CYS A 119 -12.11 -7.15 -3.87
N THR A 120 -12.55 -7.32 -2.62
CA THR A 120 -12.96 -6.19 -1.79
C THR A 120 -11.71 -5.53 -1.22
N VAL A 121 -11.47 -4.27 -1.58
CA VAL A 121 -10.34 -3.48 -1.10
C VAL A 121 -10.86 -2.40 -0.16
N ILE A 122 -10.38 -2.41 1.09
CA ILE A 122 -10.70 -1.38 2.10
C ILE A 122 -9.42 -0.60 2.34
N THR A 123 -9.46 0.70 2.09
CA THR A 123 -8.29 1.57 2.26
C THR A 123 -8.55 2.63 3.31
N VAL A 124 -7.72 2.65 4.34
CA VAL A 124 -7.59 3.77 5.28
C VAL A 124 -6.47 4.66 4.75
N ALA A 125 -6.79 5.90 4.37
CA ALA A 125 -5.83 6.81 3.77
C ALA A 125 -6.03 8.25 4.23
N HIS A 126 -4.91 8.94 4.44
CA HIS A 126 -4.84 10.40 4.62
C HIS A 126 -4.56 11.15 3.32
N ARG A 127 -4.20 10.44 2.24
CA ARG A 127 -3.85 11.04 0.95
C ARG A 127 -5.08 11.08 0.04
N VAL A 128 -5.45 12.29 -0.37
CA VAL A 128 -6.59 12.56 -1.25
C VAL A 128 -6.55 11.81 -2.59
N PRO A 129 -5.41 11.69 -3.30
CA PRO A 129 -5.36 10.94 -4.56
C PRO A 129 -5.80 9.47 -4.42
N THR A 130 -5.50 8.84 -3.29
CA THR A 130 -5.89 7.45 -3.04
C THR A 130 -7.41 7.29 -2.87
N VAL A 131 -8.07 8.24 -2.19
CA VAL A 131 -9.51 8.17 -1.90
C VAL A 131 -10.40 8.66 -3.06
N ILE A 132 -9.92 9.59 -3.89
CA ILE A 132 -10.70 10.10 -5.05
C ILE A 132 -11.01 8.97 -6.06
N ASP A 133 -10.09 8.03 -6.23
CA ASP A 133 -10.24 6.95 -7.20
C ASP A 133 -10.89 5.68 -6.60
N SER A 134 -11.60 5.81 -5.47
CA SER A 134 -12.32 4.70 -4.83
C SER A 134 -13.77 4.63 -5.33
N ASP A 135 -14.36 3.43 -5.34
CA ASP A 135 -15.77 3.26 -5.73
C ASP A 135 -16.72 3.99 -4.76
N MET A 136 -16.41 3.91 -3.46
CA MET A 136 -17.16 4.52 -2.37
C MET A 136 -16.20 5.11 -1.34
N VAL A 137 -16.60 6.22 -0.71
CA VAL A 137 -15.84 6.87 0.36
C VAL A 137 -16.67 6.88 1.64
N LEU A 138 -16.03 6.50 2.74
CA LEU A 138 -16.59 6.53 4.09
C LEU A 138 -15.86 7.62 4.91
N VAL A 139 -16.58 8.67 5.32
CA VAL A 139 -16.03 9.71 6.20
C VAL A 139 -16.46 9.46 7.63
N LEU A 140 -15.48 9.29 8.51
CA LEU A 140 -15.70 9.08 9.94
C LEU A 140 -15.29 10.34 10.73
N SER A 141 -16.08 10.69 11.74
CA SER A 141 -15.74 11.75 12.69
C SER A 141 -16.18 11.34 14.10
N TYR A 142 -15.28 11.46 15.08
CA TYR A 142 -15.52 11.06 16.47
C TYR A 142 -16.14 9.65 16.62
N GLY A 143 -15.66 8.70 15.82
CA GLY A 143 -16.14 7.31 15.82
C GLY A 143 -17.53 7.10 15.21
N LYS A 144 -18.10 8.10 14.53
CA LYS A 144 -19.39 8.02 13.86
C LYS A 144 -19.25 8.20 12.35
N LEU A 145 -20.13 7.52 11.61
CA LEU A 145 -20.28 7.73 10.18
C LEU A 145 -20.91 9.10 9.92
N VAL A 146 -20.22 9.94 9.14
CA VAL A 146 -20.69 11.26 8.74
C VAL A 146 -21.20 11.24 7.31
N GLU A 147 -20.41 10.67 6.39
CA GLU A 147 -20.74 10.62 4.96
C GLU A 147 -20.38 9.26 4.38
N TYR A 148 -21.22 8.77 3.46
CA TYR A 148 -20.98 7.54 2.71
C TYR A 148 -21.62 7.67 1.32
N ASP A 149 -20.82 7.87 0.29
CA ASP A 149 -21.26 7.87 -1.10
C ASP A 149 -20.07 7.74 -2.06
N GLU A 150 -20.35 7.74 -3.37
CA GLU A 150 -19.34 7.89 -4.42
C GLU A 150 -18.58 9.22 -4.27
N PRO A 151 -17.25 9.26 -4.52
CA PRO A 151 -16.46 10.49 -4.44
C PRO A 151 -17.05 11.65 -5.25
N SER A 152 -17.56 11.37 -6.46
CA SER A 152 -18.14 12.36 -7.37
C SER A 152 -19.34 13.08 -6.74
N LYS A 153 -20.23 12.36 -6.04
CA LYS A 153 -21.40 12.93 -5.37
C LYS A 153 -21.00 13.73 -4.14
N LEU A 154 -20.06 13.22 -3.35
CA LEU A 154 -19.54 13.93 -2.19
C LEU A 154 -18.84 15.24 -2.60
N MET A 155 -18.17 15.27 -3.74
CA MET A 155 -17.53 16.50 -4.27
C MET A 155 -18.51 17.58 -4.75
N ASN A 156 -19.73 17.20 -5.16
CA ASN A 156 -20.73 18.13 -5.68
C ASN A 156 -21.53 18.86 -4.60
N VAL A 157 -21.34 18.52 -3.34
CA VAL A 157 -22.00 19.15 -2.19
C VAL A 157 -20.95 19.77 -1.27
N ASN A 158 -21.38 20.65 -0.36
CA ASN A 158 -20.52 21.24 0.68
C ASN A 158 -20.24 20.24 1.82
N SER A 159 -19.78 19.03 1.46
CA SER A 159 -19.46 17.92 2.34
C SER A 159 -18.16 18.14 3.12
N SER A 160 -17.96 17.27 4.10
CA SER A 160 -16.71 17.12 4.85
C SER A 160 -15.62 16.59 3.92
N PHE A 161 -15.96 15.66 3.04
CA PHE A 161 -15.03 15.16 2.01
C PHE A 161 -14.55 16.26 1.07
N SER A 162 -15.44 17.08 0.51
CA SER A 162 -15.05 18.13 -0.46
C SER A 162 -14.16 19.21 0.17
N LYS A 163 -14.38 19.53 1.44
CA LYS A 163 -13.49 20.42 2.23
C LYS A 163 -12.10 19.81 2.41
N LEU A 164 -12.01 18.53 2.79
CA LEU A 164 -10.74 17.83 2.95
C LEU A 164 -9.95 17.81 1.63
N VAL A 165 -10.64 17.53 0.52
CA VAL A 165 -10.05 17.58 -0.83
C VAL A 165 -9.54 18.99 -1.16
N ALA A 166 -10.34 20.03 -0.90
CA ALA A 166 -9.95 21.42 -1.16
C ALA A 166 -8.72 21.85 -0.34
N GLU A 167 -8.66 21.46 0.94
CA GLU A 167 -7.51 21.74 1.83
C GLU A 167 -6.23 21.08 1.31
N TYR A 168 -6.31 19.83 0.86
CA TYR A 168 -5.17 19.11 0.28
C TYR A 168 -4.58 19.84 -0.94
N TRP A 169 -5.43 20.23 -1.90
CA TRP A 169 -4.98 20.94 -3.09
C TRP A 169 -4.43 22.33 -2.79
N SER A 170 -4.98 23.02 -1.79
CA SER A 170 -4.47 24.31 -1.31
C SER A 170 -3.05 24.18 -0.73
N SER A 171 -2.82 23.14 0.08
CA SER A 171 -1.51 22.82 0.65
C SER A 171 -0.45 22.55 -0.42
N LEU A 172 -0.78 21.76 -1.45
CA LEU A 172 0.13 21.47 -2.56
C LEU A 172 0.54 22.74 -3.32
N ARG A 173 -0.40 23.65 -3.58
CA ARG A 173 -0.11 24.92 -4.24
C ARG A 173 0.86 25.78 -3.42
N LYS A 174 0.66 25.87 -2.10
CA LYS A 174 1.56 26.61 -1.21
C LYS A 174 2.98 26.05 -1.23
N ASN A 175 3.14 24.73 -1.14
CA ASN A 175 4.45 24.08 -1.18
C ASN A 175 5.17 24.24 -2.55
N SER A 176 4.39 24.35 -3.63
CA SER A 176 4.92 24.61 -4.97
C SER A 176 5.46 26.04 -5.09
N SER A 177 4.79 27.02 -4.46
CA SER A 177 5.20 28.43 -4.47
C SER A 177 6.42 28.71 -3.59
N SER A 178 6.61 28.00 -2.48
CA SER A 178 7.77 28.15 -1.58
C SER A 178 9.07 27.55 -2.14
N ASN A 179 9.00 26.57 -3.05
CA ASN A 179 10.17 26.00 -3.72
C ASN A 179 10.72 26.89 -4.85
N ILE A 180 9.93 27.84 -5.35
CA ILE A 180 10.39 28.78 -6.39
C ILE A 180 11.20 29.93 -5.77
N SER A 181 10.90 30.32 -4.53
CA SER A 181 11.62 31.38 -3.80
C SER A 181 12.96 30.94 -3.20
N SER A 182 13.29 29.64 -3.23
CA SER A 182 14.54 29.09 -2.70
C SER A 182 15.60 28.77 -3.77
N GLN A 183 15.32 29.05 -5.05
CA GLN A 183 16.28 28.92 -6.17
C GLN A 183 16.86 30.27 -6.66
N GLN A 184 16.65 31.38 -5.93
CA GLN A 184 17.17 32.71 -6.30
C GLN A 184 18.21 33.29 -5.32
N HIS A 185 18.82 32.47 -4.46
CA HIS A 185 19.97 32.88 -3.66
C HIS A 185 21.13 31.92 -3.77
#